data_AF-A0A947XZY1-F1
#
_entry.id   AF-A0A947XZY1-F1
#
_cell.length_a   1.000
_cell.length_b   1.000
_cell.length_c   1.000
_cell.angle_alpha   90.00
_cell.angle_beta   90.00
_cell.angle_gamma   90.00
#
_symmetry.space_group_name_H-M   'P 1'
#
loop_
_entity.id
_entity.type
_entity.pdbx_description
1 polymer ?
#
loop_
_entity_poly.entity_id
_entity_poly.type
_entity_poly.pdbx_seq_one_letter_code
_entity_poly.pdbx_strand_id
1 'polypeptide(L)'
;MSEIHKDLNKHPCFNPAMKGQAGRVHLPVAPNCNIKCNYCDRKYDCVNESRPGVTSTILTPEQALVYMGKVLEKEPRITVAGIAGPGDPFANAEATMETMRLINKNYPQ
;
A
#
# COMPACT_ATOMS: atom_id res chain seq x y z
N MET A 1 14.90 -19.52 12.33
CA MET A 1 14.01 -18.44 11.86
C MET A 1 13.50 -17.70 13.08
N SER A 2 13.86 -16.42 13.27
CA SER A 2 13.21 -15.62 14.30
C SER A 2 11.74 -15.43 13.89
N GLU A 3 10.80 -15.81 14.76
CA GLU A 3 9.40 -15.45 14.57
C GLU A 3 9.28 -13.93 14.55
N ILE A 4 9.01 -13.35 13.39
CA ILE A 4 8.72 -11.92 13.26
C ILE A 4 7.25 -11.74 13.64
N HIS A 5 6.96 -11.67 14.94
CA HIS A 5 5.63 -11.29 15.42
C HIS A 5 5.48 -9.77 15.25
N LYS A 6 4.99 -9.32 14.10
CA LYS A 6 4.67 -7.89 13.89
C LYS A 6 3.50 -7.51 14.79
N ASP A 7 3.64 -6.41 15.52
CA ASP A 7 2.61 -5.89 16.42
C ASP A 7 1.37 -5.47 15.63
N LEU A 8 0.31 -6.28 15.71
CA LEU A 8 -0.97 -6.00 15.05
C LEU A 8 -1.81 -4.98 15.81
N ASN A 9 -1.46 -4.64 17.06
CA ASN A 9 -2.26 -3.72 17.87
C ASN A 9 -2.35 -2.34 17.24
N LYS A 10 -1.34 -1.92 16.46
CA LYS A 10 -1.31 -0.63 15.76
C LYS A 10 -1.86 -0.68 14.33
N HIS A 11 -2.30 -1.84 13.84
CA HIS A 11 -2.76 -1.98 12.46
C HIS A 11 -4.24 -1.57 12.33
N PRO A 12 -4.57 -0.45 11.66
CA PRO A 12 -5.93 0.09 11.65
C PRO A 12 -6.97 -0.79 10.94
N CYS A 13 -6.54 -1.79 10.15
CA CYS A 13 -7.46 -2.78 9.57
C CYS A 13 -7.74 -3.98 10.50
N PHE A 14 -6.92 -4.22 11.53
CA PHE A 14 -7.05 -5.38 12.43
C PHE A 14 -7.46 -4.99 13.84
N ASN A 15 -7.18 -3.75 14.28
CA ASN A 15 -7.61 -3.23 15.57
C ASN A 15 -8.57 -2.03 15.39
N PRO A 16 -9.89 -2.21 15.63
CA PRO A 16 -10.87 -1.14 15.53
C PRO A 16 -10.56 0.07 16.44
N ALA A 17 -9.91 -0.14 17.59
CA ALA A 17 -9.53 0.93 18.49
C ALA A 17 -8.55 1.92 17.86
N MET A 18 -7.77 1.49 16.86
CA MET A 18 -6.81 2.33 16.16
C MET A 18 -7.42 3.13 15.02
N LYS A 19 -8.70 2.95 14.70
CA LYS A 19 -9.39 3.75 13.68
C LYS A 19 -9.35 5.23 14.07
N GLY A 20 -8.75 6.06 13.20
CA GLY A 20 -8.57 7.49 13.44
C GLY A 20 -7.35 7.86 14.30
N GLN A 21 -6.69 6.87 14.93
CA GLN A 21 -5.47 7.07 15.71
C GLN A 21 -4.21 6.67 14.93
N ALA A 22 -4.27 5.57 14.19
CA ALA A 22 -3.22 5.11 13.30
C ALA A 22 -3.70 5.14 11.84
N GLY A 23 -2.79 5.50 10.95
CA GLY A 23 -3.03 5.54 9.52
C GLY A 23 -2.34 4.41 8.77
N ARG A 24 -2.77 4.22 7.52
CA ARG A 24 -2.13 3.34 6.56
C ARG A 24 -1.93 4.07 5.23
N VAL A 25 -0.90 3.71 4.50
CA VAL A 25 -0.66 4.19 3.14
C VAL A 25 -0.67 3.02 2.16
N HIS A 26 -1.28 3.23 0.99
CA HIS A 26 -1.19 2.29 -0.11
C HIS A 26 -0.18 2.79 -1.15
N LEU A 27 0.72 1.92 -1.59
CA LEU A 27 1.76 2.20 -2.58
C LEU A 27 1.34 1.61 -3.94
N PRO A 28 1.02 2.45 -4.95
CA PRO A 28 0.47 1.99 -6.23
C PRO A 28 1.56 1.49 -7.19
N VAL A 29 2.10 0.30 -6.92
CA VAL A 29 3.18 -0.32 -7.72
C VAL A 29 2.71 -1.52 -8.55
N ALA A 30 1.43 -1.88 -8.45
CA ALA A 30 0.87 -3.11 -9.04
C ALA A 30 -0.17 -2.80 -10.13
N PRO A 31 0.23 -2.43 -11.37
CA PRO A 31 -0.70 -2.04 -12.43
C PRO A 31 -1.40 -3.20 -13.14
N ASN A 32 -0.86 -4.43 -13.12
CA ASN A 32 -1.49 -5.56 -13.82
C ASN A 32 -2.40 -6.37 -12.91
N CYS A 33 -3.40 -7.05 -13.46
CA CYS A 33 -4.24 -8.01 -12.75
C CYS A 33 -4.37 -9.26 -13.61
N ASN A 34 -4.37 -10.44 -12.99
CA ASN A 34 -4.48 -11.73 -13.67
C ASN A 34 -5.94 -12.24 -13.76
N ILE A 35 -6.89 -11.49 -13.21
CA ILE A 35 -8.33 -11.75 -13.29
C ILE A 35 -9.10 -10.47 -13.63
N LYS A 36 -10.37 -10.62 -14.00
CA LYS A 36 -11.31 -9.51 -14.16
C LYS A 36 -12.58 -9.80 -13.36
N CYS A 37 -12.78 -9.10 -12.25
CA CYS A 37 -14.04 -9.18 -11.51
C CYS A 37 -15.16 -8.52 -12.34
N ASN A 38 -16.39 -9.05 -12.24
CA ASN A 38 -17.53 -8.49 -12.97
C ASN A 38 -17.84 -7.03 -12.62
N TYR A 39 -17.48 -6.59 -11.41
CA TYR A 39 -17.67 -5.22 -10.92
C TYR A 39 -16.40 -4.36 -11.02
N CYS A 40 -15.29 -4.90 -11.56
CA CYS A 40 -14.05 -4.14 -11.66
C CYS A 40 -14.10 -3.23 -12.88
N ASP A 41 -13.95 -1.92 -12.62
CA ASP A 41 -13.68 -0.94 -13.65
C ASP A 41 -12.43 -0.14 -13.25
N ARG A 42 -11.51 -0.01 -14.21
CA ARG A 42 -10.13 0.46 -14.00
C ARG A 42 -9.84 1.73 -14.79
N LYS A 43 -10.87 2.32 -15.41
CA LYS A 43 -10.68 3.35 -16.43
C LYS A 43 -10.17 4.68 -15.88
N TYR A 44 -10.66 5.15 -14.72
CA TYR A 44 -10.32 6.48 -14.20
C TYR A 44 -10.29 6.55 -12.67
N ASP A 45 -9.31 7.28 -12.13
CA ASP A 45 -9.30 7.76 -10.75
C ASP A 45 -10.11 9.07 -10.69
N CYS A 46 -11.39 8.97 -10.30
CA CYS A 46 -12.26 10.13 -10.18
C CYS A 46 -12.20 10.64 -8.74
N VAL A 47 -11.78 11.89 -8.53
CA VAL A 47 -11.68 12.51 -7.20
C VAL A 47 -13.01 12.55 -6.43
N ASN A 48 -14.14 12.47 -7.15
CA ASN A 48 -15.49 12.44 -6.58
C ASN A 48 -16.02 11.00 -6.37
N GLU A 49 -15.32 9.98 -6.87
CA GLU A 49 -15.67 8.57 -6.68
C GLU A 49 -14.53 7.86 -5.95
N SER A 50 -14.70 7.65 -4.64
CA SER A 50 -13.76 6.83 -3.86
C SER A 50 -13.94 5.35 -4.21
N ARG A 51 -13.39 4.94 -5.35
CA ARG A 51 -13.46 3.57 -5.84
C ARG A 51 -12.26 2.76 -5.34
N PRO A 52 -12.46 1.48 -4.96
CA PRO A 52 -11.34 0.58 -4.72
C PRO A 52 -10.54 0.35 -6.00
N GLY A 53 -9.20 0.32 -5.90
CA GLY A 53 -8.32 -0.09 -7.00
C GLY A 53 -8.12 0.96 -8.10
N VAL A 54 -8.37 2.24 -7.83
CA VAL A 54 -7.99 3.36 -8.72
C VAL A 54 -6.84 4.15 -8.12
N THR A 55 -5.98 4.68 -8.98
CA THR A 55 -4.90 5.58 -8.62
C THR A 55 -4.53 6.45 -9.81
N SER A 56 -4.18 7.71 -9.55
CA SER A 56 -3.82 8.67 -10.57
C SER A 56 -2.46 8.35 -11.21
N THR A 57 -1.55 7.72 -10.47
CA THR A 57 -0.16 7.50 -10.91
C THR A 57 0.35 6.15 -10.42
N ILE A 58 0.94 5.36 -11.33
CA ILE A 58 1.71 4.16 -10.99
C ILE A 58 3.13 4.58 -10.61
N LEU A 59 3.66 4.03 -9.52
CA LEU A 59 5.02 4.28 -9.04
C LEU A 59 5.94 3.10 -9.31
N THR A 60 7.22 3.37 -9.56
CA THR A 60 8.29 2.35 -9.44
C THR A 60 8.56 2.05 -7.96
N PRO A 61 9.23 0.92 -7.62
CA PRO A 61 9.61 0.62 -6.23
C PRO A 61 10.40 1.75 -5.54
N GLU A 62 11.32 2.39 -6.25
CA GLU A 62 12.14 3.50 -5.74
C GLU A 62 11.30 4.76 -5.53
N GLN A 63 10.39 5.05 -6.47
CA GLN A 63 9.45 6.15 -6.31
C GLN A 63 8.51 5.93 -5.12
N ALA A 64 8.07 4.68 -4.91
CA ALA A 64 7.25 4.32 -3.76
C ALA A 64 7.99 4.51 -2.43
N LEU A 65 9.30 4.21 -2.38
CA LEU A 65 10.14 4.49 -1.22
C LEU A 65 10.24 6.00 -0.93
N VAL A 66 10.51 6.81 -1.97
CA VAL A 66 10.57 8.29 -1.83
C VAL A 66 9.21 8.84 -1.39
N TYR A 67 8.13 8.33 -1.95
CA TYR A 67 6.78 8.71 -1.59
C TYR A 67 6.47 8.36 -0.12
N MET A 68 6.85 7.17 0.34
CA MET A 68 6.70 6.76 1.74
C MET A 68 7.36 7.76 2.70
N GLY A 69 8.60 8.19 2.40
CA GLY A 69 9.30 9.19 3.22
C GLY A 69 8.51 10.49 3.34
N LYS A 70 8.04 11.03 2.20
CA LYS A 70 7.22 12.26 2.19
C LYS A 70 5.89 12.11 2.91
N VAL A 71 5.28 10.92 2.86
CA VAL A 71 4.03 10.63 3.58
C VAL A 71 4.28 10.60 5.08
N LEU A 72 5.33 9.92 5.54
CA LEU A 72 5.70 9.85 6.96
C LEU A 72 6.08 11.21 7.53
N GLU A 73 6.78 12.05 6.75
CA GLU A 73 7.10 13.43 7.15
C GLU A 73 5.83 14.26 7.43
N LYS A 74 4.78 14.07 6.62
CA LYS A 74 3.51 14.81 6.75
C LYS A 74 2.55 14.20 7.75
N GLU A 75 2.57 12.88 7.89
CA GLU A 75 1.68 12.12 8.76
C GLU A 75 2.47 11.04 9.51
N PRO A 76 3.08 11.38 10.66
CA PRO A 76 3.86 10.44 11.46
C PRO A 76 3.03 9.30 12.07
N ARG A 77 1.70 9.37 12.04
CA ARG A 77 0.81 8.32 12.57
C ARG A 77 0.60 7.16 11.59
N ILE A 78 1.19 7.19 10.39
CA ILE A 78 1.17 6.03 9.49
C ILE A 78 1.97 4.89 10.14
N THR A 79 1.29 3.79 10.45
CA THR A 79 1.89 2.58 11.05
C THR A 79 1.98 1.42 10.08
N VAL A 80 1.35 1.54 8.89
CA VAL A 80 1.24 0.46 7.91
C VAL A 80 1.44 1.00 6.51
N ALA A 81 2.36 0.38 5.77
CA ALA A 81 2.46 0.50 4.32
C ALA A 81 1.93 -0.79 3.67
N GLY A 82 1.05 -0.66 2.70
CA GLY A 82 0.47 -1.79 1.95
C GLY A 82 0.52 -1.57 0.45
N ILE A 83 0.50 -2.67 -0.32
CA ILE A 83 0.37 -2.64 -1.78
C ILE A 83 -0.97 -3.30 -2.09
N ALA A 84 -1.93 -2.48 -2.55
CA ALA A 84 -3.33 -2.89 -2.67
C ALA A 84 -3.89 -2.76 -4.09
N GLY A 85 -3.04 -2.44 -5.08
CA GLY A 85 -3.45 -2.29 -6.47
C GLY A 85 -2.68 -1.19 -7.21
N PRO A 86 -3.20 -0.67 -8.33
CA PRO A 86 -4.59 -0.76 -8.81
C PRO A 86 -5.01 -2.09 -9.48
N GLY A 87 -4.09 -3.01 -9.70
CA GLY A 87 -4.34 -4.39 -10.11
C GLY A 87 -4.18 -5.38 -8.95
N ASP A 88 -3.61 -6.54 -9.23
CA ASP A 88 -3.28 -7.54 -8.21
C ASP A 88 -1.78 -7.46 -7.86
N PRO A 89 -1.39 -7.36 -6.57
CA PRO A 89 0.02 -7.28 -6.17
C PRO A 89 0.88 -8.44 -6.68
N PHE A 90 0.36 -9.66 -6.73
CA PHE A 90 1.11 -10.83 -7.15
C PHE A 90 1.11 -11.06 -8.66
N ALA A 91 0.18 -10.46 -9.41
CA ALA A 91 0.32 -10.27 -10.85
C ALA A 91 1.46 -9.28 -11.21
N ASN A 92 2.04 -8.59 -10.23
CA ASN A 92 3.19 -7.68 -10.36
C ASN A 92 4.29 -8.04 -9.34
N ALA A 93 4.52 -9.33 -9.12
CA ALA A 93 5.32 -9.84 -8.01
C ALA A 93 6.72 -9.20 -7.89
N GLU A 94 7.42 -8.97 -8.99
CA GLU A 94 8.75 -8.35 -8.96
C GLU A 94 8.73 -6.96 -8.32
N ALA A 95 7.93 -6.04 -8.87
CA ALA A 95 7.79 -4.69 -8.35
C ALA A 95 7.23 -4.67 -6.91
N THR A 96 6.26 -5.53 -6.62
CA THR A 96 5.66 -5.66 -5.29
C THR A 96 6.70 -6.09 -4.24
N MET A 97 7.43 -7.18 -4.51
CA MET A 97 8.40 -7.73 -3.58
C MET A 97 9.60 -6.80 -3.40
N GLU A 98 10.05 -6.13 -4.46
CA GLU A 98 11.12 -5.14 -4.36
C GLU A 98 10.70 -3.93 -3.52
N THR A 99 9.49 -3.42 -3.73
CA THR A 99 8.93 -2.34 -2.90
C THR A 99 8.90 -2.75 -1.42
N MET A 100 8.42 -3.95 -1.11
CA MET A 100 8.41 -4.46 0.27
C MET A 100 9.82 -4.57 0.87
N ARG A 101 10.81 -5.02 0.09
CA ARG A 101 12.22 -5.08 0.52
C ARG A 101 12.77 -3.69 0.81
N LEU A 102 12.58 -2.74 -0.09
CA LEU A 102 13.04 -1.35 0.06
C LEU A 102 12.42 -0.70 1.30
N ILE A 103 11.10 -0.84 1.48
CA ILE A 103 10.41 -0.30 2.65
C ILE A 103 10.93 -0.95 3.93
N ASN A 104 11.02 -2.28 3.99
CA ASN A 104 11.49 -2.98 5.19
C ASN A 104 12.96 -2.65 5.53
N LYS A 105 13.79 -2.35 4.52
CA LYS A 105 15.19 -1.95 4.71
C LYS A 105 15.32 -0.53 5.29
N ASN A 106 14.49 0.41 4.85
CA ASN A 106 14.58 1.83 5.22
C ASN A 106 13.68 2.19 6.41
N TYR A 107 12.58 1.47 6.58
CA TYR A 107 11.56 1.64 7.62
C TYR A 107 11.23 0.28 8.25
N PRO A 108 12.12 -0.31 9.05
CA PRO A 108 11.96 -1.66 9.62
C PRO A 108 10.94 -1.75 10.77
N GLN A 109 10.39 -0.62 11.23
CA GLN A 109 9.50 -0.50 12.39
C GLN A 109 8.04 -0.69 11.99
#